data_AF-A0A834K870-F1
#
_entry.id   AF-A0A834K870-F1
#
_cell.length_a   1.000
_cell.length_b   1.000
_cell.length_c   1.000
_cell.angle_alpha   90.00
_cell.angle_beta   90.00
_cell.angle_gamma   90.00
#
_symmetry.space_group_name_H-M   'P 1'
#
loop_
_entity.id
_entity.type
_entity.pdbx_description
1 polymer ?
#
loop_
_entity_poly.entity_id
_entity_poly.type
_entity_poly.pdbx_seq_one_letter_code
_entity_poly.pdbx_strand_id
1 'polypeptide(L)'
;MNFQTLIKNKSINLRPSRTVTTDIFGRRYEVANGVKKELTQGLPFVLDEKPDMHIACIIHGLFLSSQDPAVSIEILKEYDIKHILSVGINLNLKFNNIEYYHCELLDLPESDIFLPIKTCINIIHKNRHENILVHCNAGVSRSPTIVISYLMALENLSYDDAYQKVKSKRNCIKPNSGFVQQLKTLNVSDLLEQD
;
A
#
# COMPACT_ATOMS: atom_id res chain seq x y z
N MET A 1 4.97 -27.70 43.81
CA MET A 1 5.24 -27.79 42.35
C MET A 1 6.03 -26.55 41.93
N ASN A 2 7.10 -26.70 41.14
CA ASN A 2 7.96 -25.60 40.70
C ASN A 2 7.34 -24.92 39.44
N PHE A 3 7.46 -23.59 39.36
CA PHE A 3 6.92 -22.76 38.28
C PHE A 3 7.46 -23.17 36.90
N GLN A 4 8.73 -23.57 36.84
CA GLN A 4 9.34 -24.07 35.59
C GLN A 4 8.67 -25.36 35.09
N THR A 5 8.20 -26.21 36.00
CA THR A 5 7.51 -27.45 35.67
C THR A 5 6.10 -27.18 35.12
N LEU A 6 5.42 -26.17 35.66
CA LEU A 6 4.11 -25.71 35.16
C LEU A 6 4.20 -25.13 33.74
N ILE A 7 5.25 -24.35 33.45
CA ILE A 7 5.47 -23.78 32.11
C ILE A 7 5.76 -24.89 31.09
N LYS A 8 6.63 -25.86 31.43
CA LYS A 8 6.89 -27.02 30.57
C LYS A 8 5.62 -27.81 30.27
N ASN A 9 4.80 -28.09 31.29
CA ASN A 9 3.57 -28.86 31.10
C ASN A 9 2.54 -28.12 30.22
N LYS A 10 2.45 -26.79 30.31
CA LYS A 10 1.57 -26.00 29.43
C LYS A 10 2.13 -25.87 28.01
N SER A 11 3.44 -25.81 27.82
CA SER A 11 4.03 -25.64 26.49
C SER A 11 3.87 -26.86 25.58
N ILE A 12 3.67 -28.06 26.16
CA ILE A 12 3.40 -29.30 25.41
C ILE A 12 2.08 -29.21 24.62
N ASN A 13 1.11 -28.45 25.12
CA ASN A 13 -0.21 -28.30 24.50
C ASN A 13 -0.34 -27.06 23.59
N LEU A 14 0.73 -26.27 23.45
CA LEU A 14 0.72 -25.08 22.60
C LEU A 14 1.07 -25.44 21.15
N ARG A 15 0.50 -24.69 20.21
CA ARG A 15 0.89 -24.80 18.80
C ARG A 15 2.39 -24.50 18.69
N PRO A 16 3.16 -25.29 17.92
CA PRO A 16 4.56 -24.99 17.69
C PRO A 16 4.66 -23.60 17.03
N SER A 17 5.27 -22.66 17.74
CA SER A 17 5.49 -21.30 17.29
C SER A 17 6.99 -21.06 17.09
N ARG A 18 7.34 -20.49 15.95
CA ARG A 18 8.69 -20.03 15.66
C ARG A 18 8.78 -18.57 16.10
N THR A 19 9.62 -18.27 17.08
CA THR A 19 9.76 -16.92 17.63
C THR A 19 11.18 -16.43 17.41
N VAL A 20 11.33 -15.21 16.90
CA VAL A 20 12.64 -14.56 16.79
C VAL A 20 12.80 -13.58 17.95
N THR A 21 13.78 -13.82 18.81
CA THR A 21 14.10 -12.97 19.96
C THR A 21 15.42 -12.24 19.72
N THR A 22 15.50 -10.97 20.06
CA THR A 22 16.73 -10.17 19.99
C THR A 22 17.28 -9.96 21.40
N ASP A 23 18.57 -10.20 21.60
CA ASP A 23 19.21 -9.92 22.89
C ASP A 23 19.56 -8.43 23.05
N ILE A 24 20.08 -8.08 24.24
CA ILE A 24 20.53 -6.71 24.55
C ILE A 24 21.71 -6.24 23.69
N PHE A 25 22.39 -7.15 22.99
CA PHE A 25 23.50 -6.88 22.09
C PHE A 25 23.08 -6.87 20.61
N GLY A 26 21.77 -6.94 20.32
CA GLY A 26 21.24 -6.92 18.96
C GLY A 26 21.35 -8.25 18.20
N ARG A 27 21.80 -9.33 18.84
CA ARG A 27 21.89 -10.67 18.22
C ARG A 27 20.51 -11.30 18.19
N ARG A 28 20.13 -11.81 17.02
CA ARG A 28 18.83 -12.44 16.79
C ARG A 28 18.95 -13.95 16.98
N TYR A 29 17.97 -14.51 17.67
CA TYR A 29 17.87 -15.94 17.92
C TYR A 29 16.51 -16.44 17.51
N GLU A 30 16.49 -17.52 16.78
CA GLU A 30 15.30 -18.30 16.52
C GLU A 30 15.10 -19.31 17.64
N VAL A 31 13.93 -19.24 18.28
CA VAL A 31 13.50 -20.19 19.29
C VAL A 31 12.34 -21.00 18.71
N ALA A 32 12.58 -22.29 18.54
CA ALA A 32 11.56 -23.26 18.14
C ALA A 32 11.73 -24.52 18.99
N ASN A 33 10.64 -24.99 19.62
CA ASN A 33 10.63 -26.22 20.43
C ASN A 33 11.75 -26.30 21.50
N GLY A 34 12.14 -25.16 22.08
CA GLY A 34 13.22 -25.08 23.08
C GLY A 34 14.64 -25.11 22.53
N VAL A 35 14.81 -25.22 21.21
CA VAL A 35 16.11 -25.08 20.53
C VAL A 35 16.31 -23.61 20.16
N LYS A 36 17.46 -23.05 20.56
CA LYS A 36 17.87 -21.68 20.27
C LYS A 36 18.95 -21.69 19.20
N LYS A 37 18.63 -21.20 18.00
CA LYS A 37 19.59 -21.07 16.88
C LYS A 37 19.90 -19.59 16.66
N GLU A 38 21.18 -19.23 16.66
CA GLU A 38 21.61 -17.87 16.31
C GLU A 38 21.36 -17.61 14.82
N LEU A 39 20.70 -16.50 14.53
CA LEU A 39 20.45 -16.04 13.18
C LEU A 39 21.56 -15.04 12.79
N THR A 40 22.24 -15.30 11.68
CA THR A 40 23.11 -14.31 11.03
C THR A 40 22.31 -13.04 10.75
N GLN A 41 22.90 -11.87 11.04
CA GLN A 41 22.31 -10.52 10.95
C GLN A 41 21.05 -10.46 10.08
N GLY A 42 19.89 -10.50 10.73
CA GLY A 42 18.65 -10.19 10.04
C GLY A 42 18.63 -8.70 9.69
N LEU A 43 17.95 -8.35 8.60
CA LEU A 43 17.76 -6.95 8.23
C LEU A 43 17.09 -6.17 9.38
N PRO A 44 17.36 -4.86 9.52
CA PRO A 44 16.73 -4.01 10.53
C PRO A 44 15.22 -3.82 10.31
N PHE A 45 14.69 -4.40 9.23
CA PHE A 45 13.28 -4.41 8.85
C PHE A 45 12.80 -5.84 8.57
N VAL A 46 11.48 -6.02 8.62
CA VAL A 46 10.83 -7.27 8.23
C VAL A 46 10.74 -7.30 6.71
N LEU A 47 11.27 -8.36 6.08
CA LEU A 47 11.03 -8.63 4.67
C LEU A 47 9.60 -9.14 4.51
N ASP A 48 8.86 -8.54 3.58
CA ASP A 48 7.59 -9.10 3.16
C ASP A 48 7.85 -10.22 2.14
N GLU A 49 7.65 -11.46 2.57
CA GLU A 49 7.85 -12.64 1.73
C GLU A 49 6.58 -13.03 0.96
N LYS A 50 5.49 -12.27 1.11
CA LYS A 50 4.20 -12.56 0.48
C LYS A 50 3.80 -11.43 -0.46
N PRO A 51 4.05 -11.57 -1.78
CA PRO A 51 3.66 -10.53 -2.73
C PRO A 51 2.14 -10.37 -2.74
N ASP A 52 1.67 -9.11 -2.76
CA ASP A 52 0.26 -8.78 -2.90
C ASP A 52 -0.08 -8.58 -4.38
N MET A 53 -0.49 -9.67 -5.05
CA MET A 53 -0.86 -9.63 -6.46
C MET A 53 -2.28 -9.09 -6.71
N HIS A 54 -2.97 -8.59 -5.68
CA HIS A 54 -4.36 -8.14 -5.82
C HIS A 54 -4.46 -6.74 -6.44
N ILE A 55 -5.11 -6.65 -7.59
CA ILE A 55 -5.55 -5.39 -8.21
C ILE A 55 -7.02 -5.15 -7.90
N ALA A 56 -7.34 -3.96 -7.40
CA ALA A 56 -8.70 -3.53 -7.16
C ALA A 56 -9.17 -2.59 -8.29
N CYS A 57 -10.22 -2.99 -9.01
CA CYS A 57 -10.95 -2.11 -9.92
C CYS A 57 -11.89 -1.20 -9.11
N ILE A 58 -11.59 0.10 -9.10
CA ILE A 58 -12.30 1.09 -8.28
C ILE A 58 -13.52 1.62 -9.02
N ILE A 59 -13.27 2.12 -10.23
CA ILE A 59 -14.26 2.50 -11.23
C ILE A 59 -13.73 2.09 -12.61
N HIS A 60 -14.55 2.21 -13.66
CA HIS A 60 -14.12 1.91 -15.02
C HIS A 60 -12.84 2.69 -15.38
N GLY A 61 -11.82 1.99 -15.88
CA GLY A 61 -10.52 2.58 -16.23
C GLY A 61 -9.56 2.83 -15.05
N LEU A 62 -9.99 2.79 -13.78
CA LEU A 62 -9.15 3.12 -12.63
C LEU A 62 -8.89 1.93 -11.72
N PHE A 63 -7.62 1.54 -11.62
CA PHE A 63 -7.15 0.41 -10.82
C PHE A 63 -6.21 0.85 -9.69
N LEU A 64 -6.23 0.10 -8.58
CA LEU A 64 -5.43 0.35 -7.38
C LEU A 64 -4.72 -0.93 -6.92
N SER A 65 -3.42 -0.85 -6.62
CA SER A 65 -2.64 -1.99 -6.12
C SER A 65 -1.44 -1.60 -5.24
N SER A 66 -0.71 -2.62 -4.74
CA SER A 66 0.69 -2.51 -4.30
C SER A 66 1.63 -2.38 -5.51
N GLN A 67 2.94 -2.32 -5.28
CA GLN A 67 3.93 -2.32 -6.35
C GLN A 67 4.06 -3.68 -7.06
N ASP A 68 3.65 -4.77 -6.43
CA ASP A 68 3.95 -6.13 -6.91
C ASP A 68 3.28 -6.44 -8.28
N PRO A 69 2.00 -6.07 -8.51
CA PRO A 69 1.39 -6.22 -9.82
C PRO A 69 1.98 -5.29 -10.88
N ALA A 70 2.51 -4.13 -10.48
CA ALA A 70 3.03 -3.14 -11.41
C ALA A 70 4.33 -3.60 -12.10
N VAL A 71 4.99 -4.63 -11.57
CA VAL A 71 6.19 -5.25 -12.17
C VAL A 71 5.92 -6.56 -12.89
N SER A 72 4.65 -7.01 -13.01
CA SER A 72 4.26 -8.22 -13.75
C SER A 72 3.59 -7.87 -15.06
N ILE A 73 4.23 -8.22 -16.18
CA ILE A 73 3.69 -7.95 -17.52
C ILE A 73 2.43 -8.76 -17.83
N GLU A 74 2.29 -9.94 -17.22
CA GLU A 74 1.13 -10.81 -17.39
C GLU A 74 -0.12 -10.13 -16.85
N ILE A 75 -0.03 -9.60 -15.62
CA ILE A 75 -1.13 -8.89 -14.97
C ILE A 75 -1.43 -7.59 -15.73
N LEU A 76 -0.41 -6.81 -16.08
CA LEU A 76 -0.62 -5.55 -16.82
C LEU A 76 -1.35 -5.78 -18.15
N LYS A 77 -1.08 -6.89 -18.84
CA LYS A 77 -1.80 -7.29 -20.06
C LYS A 77 -3.22 -7.78 -19.78
N GLU A 78 -3.43 -8.57 -18.73
CA GLU A 78 -4.75 -9.07 -18.33
C GLU A 78 -5.74 -7.94 -18.09
N TYR A 79 -5.29 -6.86 -17.44
CA TYR A 79 -6.10 -5.68 -17.16
C TYR A 79 -5.98 -4.59 -18.24
N ASP A 80 -5.30 -4.85 -19.35
CA ASP A 80 -5.04 -3.91 -20.46
C ASP A 80 -4.54 -2.53 -19.99
N ILE A 81 -3.63 -2.50 -19.00
CA ILE A 81 -3.11 -1.26 -18.42
C ILE A 81 -2.26 -0.52 -19.47
N LYS A 82 -2.59 0.77 -19.70
CA LYS A 82 -1.84 1.69 -20.58
C LYS A 82 -1.03 2.71 -19.80
N HIS A 83 -1.46 3.01 -18.57
CA HIS A 83 -0.88 4.06 -17.74
C HIS A 83 -0.57 3.54 -16.35
N ILE A 84 0.60 3.87 -15.81
CA ILE A 84 0.98 3.54 -14.43
C ILE A 84 1.36 4.82 -13.69
N LEU A 85 0.70 5.08 -12.57
CA LEU A 85 1.01 6.19 -11.67
C LEU A 85 1.63 5.65 -10.37
N SER A 86 2.95 5.86 -10.23
CA SER A 86 3.71 5.46 -9.06
C SER A 86 3.80 6.59 -8.04
N VAL A 87 3.25 6.38 -6.85
CA VAL A 87 3.20 7.40 -5.78
C VAL A 87 4.22 7.10 -4.69
N GLY A 88 5.28 7.91 -4.63
CA GLY A 88 6.34 7.87 -3.62
C GLY A 88 7.28 6.66 -3.72
N ILE A 89 7.23 5.94 -4.84
CA ILE A 89 8.19 4.88 -5.19
C ILE A 89 8.51 4.96 -6.68
N ASN A 90 9.74 4.58 -7.04
CA ASN A 90 10.17 4.48 -8.42
C ASN A 90 10.32 3.01 -8.81
N LEU A 91 9.65 2.62 -9.90
CA LEU A 91 9.83 1.31 -10.48
C LEU A 91 11.09 1.30 -11.36
N ASN A 92 11.96 0.30 -11.14
CA ASN A 92 13.15 0.11 -11.97
C ASN A 92 12.82 -0.60 -13.28
N LEU A 93 11.76 -1.41 -13.30
CA LEU A 93 11.30 -2.16 -14.46
C LEU A 93 10.20 -1.38 -15.17
N LYS A 94 10.37 -1.15 -16.46
CA LYS A 94 9.38 -0.52 -17.34
C LYS A 94 9.19 -1.38 -18.57
N PHE A 95 7.93 -1.56 -18.95
CA PHE A 95 7.50 -2.29 -20.13
C PHE A 95 7.13 -1.34 -21.26
N ASN A 96 7.32 -1.81 -22.49
CA ASN A 96 6.92 -1.08 -23.70
C ASN A 96 5.39 -0.98 -23.78
N ASN A 97 4.87 0.08 -24.41
CA ASN A 97 3.44 0.38 -24.58
C ASN A 97 2.68 0.72 -23.28
N ILE A 98 3.41 1.13 -22.24
CA ILE A 98 2.84 1.68 -21.01
C ILE A 98 3.49 3.04 -20.76
N GLU A 99 2.69 4.05 -20.47
CA GLU A 99 3.16 5.37 -20.02
C GLU A 99 3.30 5.37 -18.50
N TYR A 100 4.42 5.89 -17.99
CA TYR A 100 4.75 5.88 -16.57
C TYR A 100 4.80 7.29 -16.02
N TYR A 101 4.01 7.52 -14.98
CA TYR A 101 3.97 8.74 -14.20
C TYR A 101 4.54 8.49 -12.81
N HIS A 102 5.26 9.46 -12.29
CA HIS A 102 5.79 9.42 -10.93
C HIS A 102 5.38 10.68 -10.18
N CYS A 103 4.96 10.48 -8.93
CA CYS A 103 4.69 11.57 -8.00
C CYS A 103 5.46 11.30 -6.71
N GLU A 104 6.29 12.26 -6.31
CA GLU A 104 7.00 12.18 -5.04
C GLU A 104 6.04 12.45 -3.88
N LEU A 105 5.91 11.48 -2.98
CA LEU A 105 5.13 11.62 -1.75
C LEU A 105 5.66 10.64 -0.69
N LEU A 106 6.12 11.19 0.43
CA LEU A 106 6.50 10.41 1.60
C LEU A 106 5.25 9.98 2.36
N ASP A 107 5.28 8.80 2.98
CA ASP A 107 4.14 8.29 3.77
C ASP A 107 4.24 8.74 5.23
N LEU A 108 4.32 10.06 5.43
CA LEU A 108 4.41 10.68 6.75
C LEU A 108 3.18 11.56 6.99
N PRO A 109 2.61 11.57 8.21
CA PRO A 109 1.47 12.43 8.55
C PRO A 109 1.71 13.93 8.26
N GLU A 110 2.97 14.36 8.33
CA GLU A 110 3.40 15.75 8.12
C GLU A 110 3.61 16.11 6.65
N SER A 111 3.55 15.13 5.73
CA SER A 111 3.73 15.40 4.30
C SER A 111 2.52 16.14 3.72
N ASP A 112 2.77 17.23 2.99
CA ASP A 112 1.74 17.96 2.25
C ASP A 112 1.29 17.15 1.04
N ILE A 113 -0.01 16.89 0.96
CA ILE A 113 -0.63 16.12 -0.12
C ILE A 113 -1.31 17.00 -1.17
N PHE A 114 -1.43 18.31 -0.98
CA PHE A 114 -2.20 19.18 -1.88
C PHE A 114 -1.66 19.15 -3.31
N LEU A 115 -0.37 19.46 -3.49
CA LEU A 115 0.26 19.49 -4.80
C LEU A 115 0.33 18.08 -5.44
N PRO A 116 0.76 17.03 -4.72
CA PRO A 116 0.67 15.64 -5.20
C PRO A 116 -0.72 15.24 -5.69
N ILE A 117 -1.77 15.56 -4.92
CA ILE A 117 -3.16 15.28 -5.29
C ILE A 117 -3.48 15.99 -6.59
N LYS A 118 -3.29 17.32 -6.67
CA LYS A 118 -3.63 18.10 -7.85
C LYS A 118 -2.99 17.53 -9.12
N THR A 119 -1.69 17.22 -9.07
CA THR A 119 -0.98 16.63 -10.22
C THR A 119 -1.51 15.24 -10.57
N CYS A 120 -1.68 14.37 -9.57
CA CYS A 120 -2.09 13.00 -9.80
C CYS A 120 -3.53 12.88 -10.32
N ILE A 121 -4.47 13.63 -9.76
CA ILE A 121 -5.86 13.56 -10.20
C ILE A 121 -6.02 14.04 -11.64
N ASN A 122 -5.24 15.05 -12.06
CA ASN A 122 -5.26 15.52 -13.45
C ASN A 122 -4.70 14.48 -14.41
N ILE A 123 -3.64 13.76 -14.02
CA ILE A 123 -3.11 12.63 -14.81
C ILE A 123 -4.17 11.52 -14.95
N ILE A 124 -4.86 11.18 -13.85
CA ILE A 124 -5.92 10.17 -13.87
C ILE A 124 -7.08 10.64 -14.77
N HIS A 125 -7.50 11.90 -14.62
CA HIS A 125 -8.63 12.44 -15.36
C HIS A 125 -8.37 12.57 -16.86
N LYS A 126 -7.16 12.99 -17.25
CA LYS A 126 -6.74 13.08 -18.65
C LYS A 126 -6.75 11.72 -19.35
N ASN A 127 -6.36 10.67 -18.63
CA ASN A 127 -6.23 9.32 -19.18
C ASN A 127 -7.45 8.43 -18.86
N ARG A 128 -8.59 9.00 -18.43
CA ARG A 128 -9.79 8.27 -17.98
C ARG A 128 -10.45 7.36 -19.04
N HIS A 129 -10.07 7.51 -20.30
CA HIS A 129 -10.56 6.69 -21.42
C HIS A 129 -9.74 5.41 -21.63
N GLU A 130 -8.61 5.29 -20.95
CA GLU A 130 -7.73 4.12 -20.95
C GLU A 130 -7.55 3.59 -19.53
N ASN A 131 -7.01 2.38 -19.40
CA ASN A 131 -6.83 1.78 -18.08
C ASN A 131 -5.55 2.31 -17.42
N ILE A 132 -5.72 2.94 -16.25
CA ILE A 132 -4.64 3.46 -15.41
C ILE A 132 -4.55 2.68 -14.10
N LEU A 133 -3.33 2.26 -13.74
CA LEU A 133 -2.98 1.64 -12.47
C LEU A 133 -2.29 2.65 -11.55
N VAL A 134 -2.91 2.94 -10.41
CA VAL A 134 -2.31 3.77 -9.36
C VAL A 134 -1.76 2.86 -8.26
N HIS A 135 -0.48 3.01 -7.94
CA HIS A 135 0.15 2.20 -6.91
C HIS A 135 1.15 2.99 -6.06
N CYS A 136 1.46 2.45 -4.89
CA CYS A 136 2.59 2.87 -4.07
C CYS A 136 3.35 1.61 -3.63
N ASN A 137 4.07 1.64 -2.52
CA ASN A 137 4.75 0.44 -2.02
C ASN A 137 3.76 -0.69 -1.69
N ALA A 138 2.90 -0.50 -0.68
CA ALA A 138 1.97 -1.53 -0.20
C ALA A 138 0.53 -1.37 -0.74
N GLY A 139 0.22 -0.26 -1.42
CA GLY A 139 -1.16 0.04 -1.82
C GLY A 139 -2.11 0.29 -0.64
N VAL A 140 -1.59 0.84 0.47
CA VAL A 140 -2.32 1.03 1.74
C VAL A 140 -2.60 2.49 2.06
N SER A 141 -1.62 3.39 1.93
CA SER A 141 -1.74 4.79 2.36
C SER A 141 -1.69 5.79 1.21
N ARG A 142 -0.53 5.95 0.57
CA ARG A 142 -0.29 6.93 -0.51
C ARG A 142 -1.20 6.78 -1.74
N SER A 143 -1.17 5.64 -2.43
CA SER A 143 -2.01 5.46 -3.62
C SER A 143 -3.51 5.49 -3.32
N PRO A 144 -4.03 4.89 -2.22
CA PRO A 144 -5.44 5.08 -1.87
C PRO A 144 -5.81 6.53 -1.59
N THR A 145 -4.91 7.34 -1.01
CA THR A 145 -5.15 8.77 -0.76
C THR A 145 -5.43 9.52 -2.06
N ILE A 146 -4.64 9.25 -3.11
CA ILE A 146 -4.84 9.83 -4.46
C ILE A 146 -6.14 9.35 -5.10
N VAL A 147 -6.45 8.06 -4.99
CA VAL A 147 -7.69 7.51 -5.56
C VAL A 147 -8.92 8.06 -4.84
N ILE A 148 -8.88 8.18 -3.51
CA ILE A 148 -9.96 8.76 -2.70
C ILE A 148 -10.17 10.22 -3.10
N SER A 149 -9.11 11.03 -3.19
CA SER A 149 -9.24 12.43 -3.60
C SER A 149 -9.78 12.59 -5.02
N TYR A 150 -9.39 11.70 -5.94
CA TYR A 150 -9.96 11.69 -7.28
C TYR A 150 -11.46 11.41 -7.28
N LEU A 151 -11.94 10.41 -6.51
CA LEU A 151 -13.37 10.12 -6.41
C LEU A 151 -14.15 11.25 -5.73
N MET A 152 -13.57 11.86 -4.70
CA MET A 152 -14.15 13.05 -4.07
C MET A 152 -14.35 14.17 -5.10
N ALA A 153 -13.37 14.42 -5.97
CA ALA A 153 -13.45 15.46 -7.00
C ALA A 153 -14.41 15.09 -8.15
N LEU A 154 -14.32 13.85 -8.65
CA LEU A 154 -15.08 13.38 -9.82
C LEU A 154 -16.57 13.25 -9.54
N GLU A 155 -16.93 12.73 -8.36
CA GLU A 155 -18.31 12.39 -7.99
C GLU A 155 -18.87 13.33 -6.91
N ASN A 156 -18.12 14.38 -6.53
CA ASN A 156 -18.47 15.31 -5.46
C ASN A 156 -18.83 14.60 -4.13
N LEU A 157 -18.06 13.56 -3.80
CA LEU A 157 -18.27 12.74 -2.61
C LEU A 157 -17.59 13.35 -1.37
N SER A 158 -18.18 13.11 -0.20
CA SER A 158 -17.47 13.31 1.06
C SER A 158 -16.26 12.36 1.15
N TYR A 159 -15.27 12.71 1.97
CA TYR A 159 -14.16 11.81 2.24
C TYR A 159 -14.63 10.43 2.71
N ASP A 160 -15.61 10.38 3.62
CA ASP A 160 -16.05 9.12 4.23
C ASP A 160 -16.75 8.23 3.18
N ASP A 161 -17.54 8.79 2.27
CA ASP A 161 -18.18 8.05 1.17
C ASP A 161 -17.15 7.53 0.16
N ALA A 162 -16.22 8.39 -0.27
CA ALA A 162 -15.15 8.00 -1.18
C ALA A 162 -14.24 6.93 -0.55
N TYR A 163 -13.89 7.07 0.73
CA TYR A 163 -13.13 6.08 1.48
C TYR A 163 -13.84 4.73 1.50
N GLN A 164 -15.13 4.68 1.84
CA GLN A 164 -15.88 3.42 1.86
C GLN A 164 -15.97 2.77 0.48
N LYS A 165 -16.14 3.57 -0.59
CA LYS A 165 -16.15 3.07 -1.96
C LYS A 165 -14.84 2.35 -2.30
N VAL A 166 -13.68 2.96 -2.02
CA VAL A 166 -12.37 2.32 -2.25
C VAL A 166 -12.15 1.14 -1.31
N LYS A 167 -12.54 1.27 -0.02
CA LYS A 167 -12.39 0.21 1.00
C LYS A 167 -13.15 -1.06 0.64
N SER A 168 -14.32 -0.93 0.03
CA SER A 168 -15.13 -2.06 -0.44
C SER A 168 -14.44 -2.87 -1.54
N LYS A 169 -13.56 -2.24 -2.33
CA LYS A 169 -12.80 -2.87 -3.41
C LYS A 169 -11.44 -3.37 -2.95
N ARG A 170 -10.79 -2.65 -2.02
CA ARG A 170 -9.51 -3.00 -1.42
C ARG A 170 -9.56 -2.83 0.09
N ASN A 171 -9.79 -3.93 0.81
CA ASN A 171 -10.02 -3.90 2.25
C ASN A 171 -8.81 -3.49 3.10
N CYS A 172 -7.58 -3.53 2.56
CA CYS A 172 -6.36 -3.20 3.28
C CYS A 172 -6.06 -1.69 3.32
N ILE A 173 -6.81 -0.85 2.59
CA ILE A 173 -6.52 0.59 2.57
C ILE A 173 -6.64 1.21 3.97
N LYS A 174 -5.68 2.05 4.29
CA LYS A 174 -5.57 2.81 5.53
C LYS A 174 -4.60 3.99 5.30
N PRO A 175 -5.07 5.10 4.69
CA PRO A 175 -4.33 6.35 4.68
C PRO A 175 -3.84 6.72 6.08
N ASN A 176 -2.65 7.31 6.16
CA ASN A 176 -2.13 7.80 7.43
C ASN A 176 -3.04 8.91 8.00
N SER A 177 -2.98 9.14 9.31
CA SER A 177 -3.88 10.09 9.98
C SER A 177 -3.76 11.53 9.47
N GLY A 178 -2.55 11.96 9.10
CA GLY A 178 -2.32 13.30 8.55
C GLY A 178 -2.96 13.46 7.18
N PHE A 179 -2.90 12.43 6.33
CA PHE A 179 -3.55 12.41 5.02
C PHE A 179 -5.07 12.45 5.16
N VAL A 180 -5.63 11.70 6.10
CA VAL A 180 -7.07 11.74 6.38
C VAL A 180 -7.51 13.13 6.81
N GLN A 181 -6.78 13.78 7.71
CA GLN A 181 -7.09 15.13 8.16
C GLN A 181 -7.05 16.12 7.00
N GLN A 182 -5.98 16.10 6.21
CA GLN A 182 -5.83 16.95 5.03
C GLN A 182 -6.97 16.73 4.03
N LEU A 183 -7.31 15.47 3.70
CA LEU A 183 -8.41 15.14 2.78
C LEU A 183 -9.78 15.63 3.26
N LYS A 184 -10.06 15.58 4.57
CA LYS A 184 -11.32 16.08 5.13
C LYS A 184 -11.44 17.61 5.06
N THR A 185 -10.31 18.31 5.02
CA THR A 185 -10.26 19.78 4.92
C THR A 185 -10.09 20.30 3.49
N LEU A 186 -9.67 19.43 2.57
CA LEU A 186 -9.39 19.76 1.18
C LEU A 186 -10.69 19.98 0.41
N ASN A 187 -10.81 21.13 -0.26
CA ASN A 187 -11.81 21.31 -1.30
C ASN A 187 -11.23 20.82 -2.63
N VAL A 188 -11.66 19.63 -3.06
CA VAL A 188 -11.12 18.97 -4.25
C VAL A 188 -11.96 19.20 -5.51
N SER A 189 -13.18 19.74 -5.38
CA SER A 189 -14.11 19.90 -6.48
C SER A 189 -13.58 20.85 -7.57
N ASP A 190 -12.72 21.79 -7.20
CA ASP A 190 -12.10 22.77 -8.12
C ASP A 190 -10.76 22.31 -8.70
N LEU A 191 -10.29 21.10 -8.37
CA LEU A 191 -8.96 20.64 -8.76
C LEU A 191 -8.94 19.94 -10.13
N LEU A 192 -10.08 19.43 -10.60
CA LEU A 192 -10.19 18.86 -11.94
C LEU A 192 -10.30 20.01 -12.96
N GLU A 193 -9.34 20.08 -13.88
CA GLU A 193 -9.43 21.00 -15.01
C GLU A 193 -10.61 20.57 -15.90
N GLN A 194 -11.47 21.53 -16.27
CA GLN A 194 -12.55 21.29 -17.23
C GLN A 194 -11.95 21.22 -18.64
N ASP A 195 -12.29 20.16 -19.36
CA ASP A 195 -11.94 19.97 -20.78
C ASP A 195 -12.48 21.11 -21.67
#